data_AF-A0A9D8WYU7-F1
#
_entry.id   AF-A0A9D8WYU7-F1
#
_cell.length_a   1.000
_cell.length_b   1.000
_cell.length_c   1.000
_cell.angle_alpha   90.00
_cell.angle_beta   90.00
_cell.angle_gamma   90.00
#
_symmetry.space_group_name_H-M   'P 1'
#
loop_
_entity.id
_entity.type
_entity.pdbx_description
1 polymer ?
#
loop_
_entity_poly.entity_id
_entity_poly.type
_entity_poly.pdbx_seq_one_letter_code
_entity_poly.pdbx_strand_id
1 'polypeptide(L)'
;MLISAAEGLFLSGGIGYTVLVPLLRVLATLLMAISTYQLLKMRDDPHKVKWMIGIILAPIPIRILYEIYRRFIYIDKHNESKLSKKSSNRLLFWSIILSVLVWILSLISMLSMGAGYLKGIFDGDYVTNYHDIHGTEYISYMDVPLYDREGNTYMYEPEWFVPGDYMDANGDIYENECSYLDEDGYFYYDTDGKLTFYHEDGYYRYYTDGEKLYFSLESYVYWNEDGVMYDKSGKYSQELFDFD
;
A
#
# COMPACT_ATOMS: atom_id res chain seq x y z
N MET A 1 1.10 -7.88 -22.38
CA MET A 1 0.42 -8.03 -21.08
C MET A 1 -0.46 -6.80 -20.86
N LEU A 2 -1.79 -6.96 -20.88
CA LEU A 2 -2.76 -5.86 -20.75
C LEU A 2 -3.21 -5.80 -19.29
N ILE A 3 -3.10 -4.63 -18.65
CA ILE A 3 -3.63 -4.37 -17.31
C ILE A 3 -5.16 -4.48 -17.38
N SER A 4 -5.79 -5.23 -16.45
CA SER A 4 -7.25 -5.34 -16.42
C SER A 4 -7.86 -3.95 -16.15
N ALA A 5 -9.06 -3.70 -16.67
CA ALA A 5 -9.70 -2.39 -16.48
C ALA A 5 -9.97 -2.09 -14.99
N ALA A 6 -10.22 -3.12 -14.17
CA ALA A 6 -10.41 -3.00 -12.72
C ALA A 6 -9.11 -2.58 -12.02
N GLU A 7 -8.03 -3.28 -12.32
CA GLU A 7 -6.70 -3.01 -11.77
C GLU A 7 -6.17 -1.64 -12.20
N GLY A 8 -6.35 -1.27 -13.46
CA GLY A 8 -5.97 0.05 -13.96
C GLY A 8 -6.71 1.19 -13.24
N LEU A 9 -8.00 1.00 -12.93
CA LEU A 9 -8.79 1.97 -12.17
C LEU A 9 -8.33 2.05 -10.71
N PHE A 10 -8.03 0.91 -10.09
CA PHE A 10 -7.51 0.85 -8.73
C PHE A 10 -6.15 1.53 -8.60
N LEU A 11 -5.19 1.18 -9.46
CA LEU A 11 -3.84 1.72 -9.46
C LEU A 11 -3.81 3.23 -9.77
N SER A 12 -4.59 3.67 -10.76
CA SER A 12 -4.67 5.11 -11.08
C SER A 12 -5.29 5.93 -9.95
N GLY A 13 -6.31 5.39 -9.27
CA GLY A 13 -6.84 5.95 -8.03
C GLY A 13 -5.79 6.01 -6.92
N GLY A 14 -5.06 4.91 -6.72
CA GLY A 14 -3.98 4.80 -5.74
C GLY A 14 -2.88 5.83 -5.95
N ILE A 15 -2.31 5.92 -7.15
CA ILE A 15 -1.28 6.90 -7.52
C ILE A 15 -1.81 8.34 -7.34
N GLY A 16 -3.05 8.59 -7.76
CA GLY A 16 -3.69 9.88 -7.57
C GLY A 16 -3.75 10.29 -6.10
N TYR A 17 -4.16 9.38 -5.22
CA TYR A 17 -4.32 9.64 -3.80
C TYR A 17 -3.00 9.71 -3.02
N THR A 18 -2.04 8.83 -3.30
CA THR A 18 -0.80 8.70 -2.51
C THR A 18 0.32 9.62 -2.99
N VAL A 19 0.33 9.99 -4.27
CA VAL A 19 1.41 10.80 -4.85
C VAL A 19 0.91 12.17 -5.26
N LEU A 20 -0.08 12.24 -6.14
CA LEU A 20 -0.48 13.50 -6.77
C LEU A 20 -1.17 14.45 -5.78
N VAL A 21 -2.11 13.93 -4.97
CA VAL A 21 -2.83 14.71 -3.95
C VAL A 21 -1.89 15.34 -2.92
N PRO A 22 -0.94 14.61 -2.28
CA PRO A 22 0.00 15.21 -1.34
C PRO A 22 0.89 16.30 -1.96
N LEU A 23 1.40 16.09 -3.17
CA LEU A 23 2.24 17.08 -3.85
C LEU A 23 1.48 18.39 -4.11
N LEU A 24 0.26 18.29 -4.63
CA LEU A 24 -0.57 19.47 -4.88
C LEU A 24 -1.02 20.16 -3.59
N ARG A 25 -1.23 19.39 -2.51
CA ARG A 25 -1.53 19.93 -1.17
C ARG A 25 -0.36 20.73 -0.59
N VAL A 26 0.86 20.22 -0.73
CA VAL A 26 2.08 20.96 -0.33
C VAL A 26 2.20 22.25 -1.13
N LEU A 27 2.02 22.18 -2.45
CA LEU A 27 2.06 23.37 -3.31
C LEU A 27 1.01 24.42 -2.91
N ALA A 28 -0.23 24.01 -2.65
CA ALA A 28 -1.30 24.90 -2.20
C ALA A 28 -0.96 25.57 -0.86
N THR A 29 -0.37 24.80 0.06
CA THR A 29 0.09 25.27 1.38
C THR A 29 1.21 26.30 1.25
N LEU A 30 2.21 26.04 0.39
CA LEU A 30 3.30 26.97 0.12
C LEU A 30 2.80 28.29 -0.48
N LEU A 31 1.88 28.23 -1.45
CA LEU A 31 1.26 29.44 -2.00
C LEU A 31 0.53 30.25 -0.92
N MET A 32 -0.20 29.57 -0.02
CA MET A 32 -0.91 30.21 1.09
C MET A 32 0.07 30.87 2.08
N ALA A 33 1.14 30.15 2.42
CA ALA A 33 2.19 30.60 3.32
C ALA A 33 2.92 31.82 2.74
N ILE A 34 3.32 31.78 1.45
CA ILE A 34 3.97 32.92 0.78
C ILE A 34 3.04 34.13 0.73
N SER A 35 1.75 33.94 0.40
CA SER A 35 0.78 35.03 0.40
C SER A 35 0.66 35.68 1.78
N THR A 36 0.62 34.86 2.83
CA THR A 36 0.46 35.36 4.20
C THR A 36 1.74 36.02 4.70
N TYR A 37 2.91 35.46 4.38
CA TYR A 37 4.19 36.08 4.68
C TYR A 37 4.33 37.46 4.04
N GLN A 38 3.93 37.62 2.78
CA GLN A 38 3.95 38.92 2.12
C GLN A 38 3.07 39.94 2.86
N LEU A 39 1.87 39.53 3.30
CA LEU A 39 0.98 40.37 4.10
C LEU A 39 1.57 40.74 5.46
N LEU A 40 2.11 39.77 6.19
CA LEU A 40 2.71 39.97 7.50
C LEU A 40 3.95 40.87 7.42
N LYS A 41 4.79 40.68 6.39
CA LYS A 41 5.99 41.50 6.14
C LYS A 41 5.63 42.94 5.79
N MET A 42 4.58 43.17 5.00
CA MET A 42 4.12 44.53 4.67
C MET A 42 3.64 45.31 5.91
N ARG A 43 3.22 44.61 6.95
CA ARG A 43 2.58 45.17 8.15
C ARG A 43 3.47 45.21 9.38
N ASP A 44 4.70 44.71 9.23
CA ASP A 44 5.67 44.51 10.31
C ASP A 44 5.07 43.78 11.53
N ASP A 45 4.30 42.71 11.27
CA ASP A 45 3.60 41.98 12.33
C ASP A 45 4.61 41.24 13.26
N PRO A 46 4.57 41.50 14.58
CA PRO A 46 5.51 40.90 15.53
C PRO A 46 5.28 39.40 15.73
N HIS A 47 4.12 38.88 15.36
CA HIS A 47 3.72 37.48 15.46
C HIS A 47 3.85 36.72 14.14
N LYS A 48 4.52 37.30 13.13
CA LYS A 48 4.67 36.70 11.79
C LYS A 48 5.09 35.23 11.80
N VAL A 49 6.02 34.85 12.67
CA VAL A 49 6.53 33.46 12.76
C VAL A 49 5.44 32.51 13.24
N LYS A 50 4.62 32.91 14.24
CA LYS A 50 3.53 32.09 14.77
C LYS A 50 2.46 31.83 13.71
N TRP A 51 2.07 32.87 12.97
CA TRP A 51 1.12 32.74 11.87
C TRP A 51 1.63 31.83 10.76
N MET A 52 2.91 31.93 10.41
CA MET A 52 3.52 31.08 9.38
C MET A 52 3.56 29.61 9.78
N ILE A 53 3.96 29.30 11.01
CA ILE A 53 3.94 27.92 11.53
C ILE A 53 2.52 27.37 11.51
N GLY A 54 1.54 28.15 11.98
CA GLY A 54 0.14 27.74 11.96
C GLY A 54 -0.36 27.42 10.55
N ILE A 55 -0.01 28.23 9.54
CA ILE A 55 -0.43 28.00 8.15
C ILE A 55 0.20 26.74 7.55
N ILE A 56 1.43 26.39 7.95
CA ILE A 56 2.04 25.13 7.49
C ILE A 56 1.29 23.93 8.07
N LEU A 57 0.91 23.99 9.34
CA LEU A 57 0.21 22.89 10.03
C LEU A 57 -1.26 22.78 9.62
N ALA A 58 -1.95 23.90 9.48
CA ALA A 58 -3.38 23.98 9.20
C ALA A 58 -3.68 25.18 8.29
N PRO A 59 -3.36 25.10 6.98
CA PRO A 59 -3.36 26.25 6.08
C PRO A 59 -4.71 26.97 6.03
N ILE A 60 -5.80 26.24 5.76
CA ILE A 60 -7.13 26.84 5.59
C ILE A 60 -7.66 27.41 6.93
N PRO A 61 -7.73 26.66 8.05
CA PRO A 61 -8.27 27.20 9.30
C PRO A 61 -7.47 28.37 9.85
N ILE A 62 -6.13 28.28 9.84
CA ILE A 62 -5.28 29.36 10.37
C ILE A 62 -5.37 30.60 9.48
N ARG A 63 -5.49 30.43 8.16
CA ARG A 63 -5.70 31.58 7.26
C ARG A 63 -7.03 32.29 7.52
N ILE A 64 -8.10 31.55 7.79
CA ILE A 64 -9.40 32.13 8.18
C ILE A 64 -9.26 32.91 9.49
N LEU A 65 -8.62 32.30 10.50
CA LEU A 65 -8.36 32.96 11.79
C LEU A 65 -7.52 34.23 11.63
N TYR A 66 -6.50 34.21 10.76
CA TYR A 66 -5.70 35.39 10.45
C TYR A 66 -6.55 36.50 9.83
N GLU A 67 -7.45 36.20 8.89
CA GLU A 67 -8.33 37.20 8.28
C GLU A 67 -9.31 37.81 9.29
N ILE A 68 -9.80 37.01 10.25
CA ILE A 68 -10.64 37.49 11.36
C ILE A 68 -9.81 38.40 12.28
N TYR A 69 -8.65 37.93 12.74
CA TYR A 69 -7.73 38.70 13.59
C TYR A 69 -7.40 40.06 12.96
N ARG A 70 -7.03 40.05 11.68
CA ARG A 70 -6.75 41.25 10.90
C ARG A 70 -7.93 42.22 10.85
N ARG A 71 -9.16 41.74 10.66
CA ARG A 71 -10.33 42.62 10.48
C ARG A 71 -10.79 43.27 11.79
N PHE A 72 -10.62 42.59 12.92
CA PHE A 72 -11.22 43.01 14.18
C PHE A 72 -10.22 43.53 15.22
N ILE A 73 -8.97 43.08 15.20
CA ILE A 73 -8.00 43.38 16.27
C ILE A 73 -6.91 44.35 15.80
N TYR A 74 -6.49 44.27 14.54
CA TYR A 74 -5.40 45.08 14.01
C TYR A 74 -5.90 46.14 13.01
N ILE A 75 -6.20 47.35 13.49
CA ILE A 75 -6.59 48.49 12.65
C ILE A 75 -5.35 49.02 11.91
N ASP A 76 -5.43 49.02 10.58
CA ASP A 76 -4.34 49.34 9.64
C ASP A 76 -3.84 50.79 9.83
N LYS A 77 -2.57 50.97 10.23
CA LYS A 77 -1.95 52.29 10.45
C LYS A 77 -1.01 52.73 9.32
N HIS A 78 -0.77 51.92 8.28
CA HIS A 78 0.21 52.24 7.24
C HIS A 78 -0.34 52.17 5.81
N ASN A 79 0.15 53.07 4.95
CA ASN A 79 -0.09 53.07 3.51
C ASN A 79 0.59 51.84 2.86
N GLU A 80 -0.13 50.74 2.75
CA GLU A 80 0.32 49.54 2.04
C GLU A 80 0.62 49.84 0.56
N SER A 81 1.72 49.30 0.03
CA SER A 81 2.00 49.42 -1.41
C SER A 81 0.97 48.60 -2.22
N LYS A 82 0.22 49.28 -3.12
CA LYS A 82 -0.84 48.65 -3.94
C LYS A 82 -0.36 47.42 -4.74
N LEU A 83 0.90 47.41 -5.16
CA LEU A 83 1.51 46.34 -5.96
C LEU A 83 1.73 45.05 -5.17
N SER A 84 2.30 45.12 -3.96
CA SER A 84 2.57 43.93 -3.15
C SER A 84 1.27 43.32 -2.61
N LYS A 85 0.29 44.15 -2.23
CA LYS A 85 -1.07 43.71 -1.87
C LYS A 85 -1.77 42.96 -3.00
N LYS A 86 -1.67 43.46 -4.25
CA LYS A 86 -2.24 42.81 -5.43
C LYS A 86 -1.58 41.45 -5.71
N SER A 87 -0.26 41.35 -5.54
CA SER A 87 0.49 40.10 -5.70
C SER A 87 0.06 39.04 -4.67
N SER A 88 0.00 39.41 -3.39
CA SER A 88 -0.44 38.53 -2.32
C SER A 88 -1.87 38.01 -2.53
N ASN A 89 -2.79 38.87 -2.95
CA ASN A 89 -4.18 38.48 -3.20
C ASN A 89 -4.29 37.49 -4.38
N ARG A 90 -3.45 37.64 -5.40
CA ARG A 90 -3.38 36.68 -6.52
C ARG A 90 -2.89 35.32 -6.04
N LEU A 91 -1.83 35.27 -5.23
CA LEU A 91 -1.30 34.02 -4.68
C LEU A 91 -2.33 33.31 -3.78
N LEU A 92 -3.04 34.05 -2.95
CA LEU A 92 -4.12 33.51 -2.12
C LEU A 92 -5.25 32.93 -2.96
N PHE A 93 -5.68 33.66 -3.99
CA PHE A 93 -6.73 33.19 -4.91
C PHE A 93 -6.33 31.86 -5.57
N TRP A 94 -5.11 31.76 -6.09
CA TRP A 94 -4.60 30.52 -6.67
C TRP A 94 -4.47 29.38 -5.65
N SER A 95 -4.04 29.69 -4.44
CA SER A 95 -3.96 28.70 -3.35
C SER A 95 -5.33 28.13 -2.99
N ILE A 96 -6.38 28.95 -2.95
CA ILE A 96 -7.75 28.50 -2.67
C ILE A 96 -8.26 27.61 -3.79
N ILE A 97 -8.11 28.04 -5.05
CA ILE A 97 -8.50 27.22 -6.22
C ILE A 97 -7.78 25.87 -6.19
N LEU A 98 -6.47 25.89 -6.01
CA LEU A 98 -5.68 24.66 -5.97
C LEU A 98 -6.12 23.75 -4.81
N SER A 99 -6.40 24.33 -3.64
CA SER A 99 -6.91 23.57 -2.49
C SER A 99 -8.23 22.87 -2.82
N VAL A 100 -9.18 23.57 -3.45
CA VAL A 100 -10.47 22.98 -3.86
C VAL A 100 -10.27 21.86 -4.89
N LEU A 101 -9.38 22.06 -5.87
CA LEU A 101 -9.05 21.03 -6.85
C LEU A 101 -8.44 19.78 -6.19
N VAL A 102 -7.59 19.96 -5.17
CA VAL A 102 -7.02 18.84 -4.40
C VAL A 102 -8.11 18.03 -3.69
N TRP A 103 -9.10 18.69 -3.08
CA TRP A 103 -10.23 18.00 -2.46
C TRP A 103 -11.05 17.19 -3.47
N ILE A 104 -11.36 17.79 -4.63
CA ILE A 104 -12.08 17.12 -5.72
C ILE A 104 -11.29 15.92 -6.23
N LEU A 105 -9.99 16.10 -6.49
CA LEU A 105 -9.11 15.03 -6.95
C LEU A 105 -9.00 13.89 -5.93
N SER A 106 -8.90 14.22 -4.64
CA SER A 106 -8.87 13.22 -3.57
C SER A 106 -10.13 12.36 -3.57
N LEU A 107 -11.30 12.99 -3.72
CA LEU A 107 -12.57 12.28 -3.80
C LEU A 107 -12.62 11.38 -5.04
N ILE A 108 -12.22 11.89 -6.21
CA ILE A 108 -12.17 11.11 -7.45
C ILE A 108 -11.23 9.90 -7.29
N SER A 109 -10.03 10.10 -6.76
CA SER A 109 -9.06 9.03 -6.53
C SER A 109 -9.60 7.95 -5.60
N MET A 110 -10.25 8.32 -4.50
CA MET A 110 -10.89 7.35 -3.59
C MET A 110 -12.02 6.58 -4.27
N LEU A 111 -12.87 7.26 -5.05
CA LEU A 111 -13.96 6.61 -5.79
C LEU A 111 -13.41 5.66 -6.86
N SER A 112 -12.34 6.04 -7.56
CA SER A 112 -11.65 5.18 -8.54
C SER A 112 -11.07 3.93 -7.88
N MET A 113 -10.42 4.06 -6.72
CA MET A 113 -9.94 2.90 -5.95
C MET A 113 -11.09 1.98 -5.56
N GLY A 114 -12.15 2.52 -4.95
CA GLY A 114 -13.31 1.73 -4.52
C GLY A 114 -14.01 1.04 -5.68
N ALA A 115 -14.21 1.73 -6.80
CA ALA A 115 -14.81 1.15 -8.00
C ALA A 115 -13.92 0.07 -8.64
N GLY A 116 -12.59 0.25 -8.63
CA GLY A 116 -11.65 -0.72 -9.18
C GLY A 116 -11.64 -2.00 -8.35
N TYR A 117 -11.63 -1.86 -7.03
CA TYR A 117 -11.73 -2.97 -6.09
C TYR A 117 -13.05 -3.75 -6.25
N LEU A 118 -14.20 -3.05 -6.22
CA LEU A 118 -15.50 -3.68 -6.40
C LEU A 118 -15.63 -4.38 -7.76
N LYS A 119 -15.13 -3.74 -8.82
CA LYS A 119 -15.15 -4.33 -10.15
C LYS A 119 -14.34 -5.62 -10.19
N GLY A 120 -13.13 -5.64 -9.63
CA GLY A 120 -12.35 -6.87 -9.61
C GLY A 120 -12.98 -7.98 -8.75
N ILE A 121 -13.78 -7.64 -7.72
CA ILE A 121 -14.59 -8.65 -7.02
C ILE A 121 -15.64 -9.24 -7.97
N PHE A 122 -16.40 -8.40 -8.68
CA PHE A 122 -17.44 -8.88 -9.61
C PHE A 122 -16.88 -9.64 -10.81
N ASP A 123 -15.70 -9.25 -11.28
CA ASP A 123 -15.02 -9.89 -12.40
C ASP A 123 -14.26 -11.17 -11.96
N GLY A 124 -14.23 -11.50 -10.66
CA GLY A 124 -13.54 -12.68 -10.11
C GLY A 124 -12.03 -12.50 -9.91
N ASP A 125 -11.46 -11.36 -10.34
CA ASP A 125 -10.02 -11.03 -10.24
C ASP A 125 -9.48 -11.04 -8.79
N TYR A 126 -10.33 -10.81 -7.78
CA TYR A 126 -9.94 -10.76 -6.36
C TYR A 126 -10.57 -11.86 -5.50
N VAL A 127 -11.42 -12.72 -6.07
CA VAL A 127 -12.07 -13.83 -5.37
C VAL A 127 -11.49 -15.13 -5.90
N THR A 128 -10.21 -15.36 -5.63
CA THR A 128 -9.70 -16.73 -5.62
C THR A 128 -10.04 -17.25 -4.24
N ASN A 129 -11.05 -18.13 -4.16
CA ASN A 129 -11.27 -18.89 -2.94
C ASN A 129 -10.00 -19.72 -2.70
N TYR A 130 -9.32 -19.45 -1.60
CA TYR A 130 -8.09 -20.13 -1.24
C TYR A 130 -8.45 -21.38 -0.46
N HIS A 131 -7.98 -22.53 -0.90
CA HIS A 131 -8.26 -23.79 -0.23
C HIS A 131 -7.00 -24.33 0.43
N ASP A 132 -7.17 -25.10 1.50
CA ASP A 132 -6.13 -26.02 1.96
C ASP A 132 -6.17 -27.35 1.18
N ILE A 133 -5.24 -28.26 1.48
CA ILE A 133 -5.17 -29.61 0.91
C ILE A 133 -6.44 -30.46 1.17
N HIS A 134 -7.26 -30.09 2.15
CA HIS A 134 -8.52 -30.76 2.48
C HIS A 134 -9.75 -30.11 1.82
N GLY A 135 -9.56 -29.04 1.05
CA GLY A 135 -10.64 -28.31 0.39
C GLY A 135 -11.41 -27.37 1.33
N THR A 136 -10.86 -27.01 2.50
CA THR A 136 -11.45 -25.97 3.35
C THR A 136 -11.18 -24.61 2.72
N GLU A 137 -12.22 -23.79 2.58
CA GLU A 137 -12.14 -22.46 1.98
C GLU A 137 -11.70 -21.39 3.00
N TYR A 138 -10.79 -20.51 2.58
CA TYR A 138 -10.25 -19.38 3.33
C TYR A 138 -10.41 -18.07 2.55
N ILE A 139 -10.69 -16.99 3.28
CA ILE A 139 -10.86 -15.63 2.72
C ILE A 139 -9.51 -15.06 2.25
N SER A 140 -8.42 -15.46 2.90
CA SER A 140 -7.06 -15.05 2.58
C SER A 140 -6.17 -16.27 2.47
N TYR A 141 -5.35 -16.31 1.43
CA TYR A 141 -4.21 -17.21 1.30
C TYR A 141 -3.25 -17.15 2.49
N MET A 142 -3.22 -16.02 3.24
CA MET A 142 -2.41 -15.91 4.46
C MET A 142 -2.94 -16.77 5.60
N ASP A 143 -4.21 -17.15 5.53
CA ASP A 143 -4.88 -17.93 6.56
C ASP A 143 -4.85 -19.44 6.24
N VAL A 144 -4.23 -19.85 5.12
CA VAL A 144 -4.19 -21.25 4.68
C VAL A 144 -3.06 -21.98 5.41
N PRO A 145 -3.37 -22.96 6.27
CA PRO A 145 -2.36 -23.81 6.89
C PRO A 145 -1.80 -24.83 5.92
N LEU A 146 -0.52 -25.18 6.11
CA LEU A 146 0.08 -26.37 5.52
C LEU A 146 -0.03 -27.54 6.48
N TYR A 147 -0.04 -28.75 5.95
CA TYR A 147 -0.18 -29.98 6.73
C TYR A 147 0.97 -30.92 6.42
N ASP A 148 1.51 -31.59 7.43
CA ASP A 148 2.32 -32.80 7.19
C ASP A 148 1.43 -34.04 7.05
N ARG A 149 2.03 -35.19 6.76
CA ARG A 149 1.31 -36.45 6.53
C ARG A 149 0.65 -36.99 7.81
N GLU A 150 1.15 -36.57 8.96
CA GLU A 150 0.60 -36.88 10.28
C GLU A 150 -0.59 -35.98 10.64
N GLY A 151 -0.83 -34.91 9.87
CA GLY A 151 -1.91 -33.95 10.04
C GLY A 151 -1.58 -32.81 11.00
N ASN A 152 -0.30 -32.60 11.34
CA ASN A 152 0.12 -31.41 12.08
C ASN A 152 0.08 -30.20 11.14
N THR A 153 -0.24 -29.04 11.70
CA THR A 153 -0.47 -27.79 10.95
C THR A 153 0.70 -26.83 11.11
N TYR A 154 1.07 -26.17 10.03
CA TYR A 154 2.15 -25.19 9.96
C TYR A 154 1.65 -23.91 9.29
N MET A 155 1.83 -22.77 9.96
CA MET A 155 1.45 -21.45 9.46
C MET A 155 2.69 -20.62 9.13
N TYR A 156 2.66 -19.89 8.02
CA TYR A 156 3.74 -18.98 7.66
C TYR A 156 3.64 -17.69 8.48
N GLU A 157 4.72 -17.31 9.15
CA GLU A 157 4.84 -16.12 9.99
C GLU A 157 5.76 -15.09 9.30
N PRO A 158 5.21 -14.05 8.66
CA PRO A 158 5.98 -13.16 7.81
C PRO A 158 6.95 -12.26 8.61
N GLU A 159 8.18 -12.15 8.13
CA GLU A 159 9.15 -11.17 8.61
C GLU A 159 9.19 -9.89 7.75
N TRP A 160 9.72 -8.78 8.30
CA TRP A 160 9.64 -7.46 7.67
C TRP A 160 10.59 -7.28 6.47
N PHE A 161 11.72 -7.97 6.44
CA PHE A 161 12.79 -7.74 5.45
C PHE A 161 13.38 -9.03 4.85
N VAL A 162 12.96 -10.19 5.34
CA VAL A 162 13.41 -11.52 4.91
C VAL A 162 12.19 -12.44 4.78
N PRO A 163 12.29 -13.56 4.06
CA PRO A 163 11.30 -14.62 4.17
C PRO A 163 11.04 -14.97 5.64
N GLY A 164 9.78 -15.20 5.96
CA GLY A 164 9.36 -15.60 7.29
C GLY A 164 9.50 -17.10 7.49
N ASP A 165 9.37 -17.53 8.74
CA ASP A 165 9.45 -18.95 9.12
C ASP A 165 8.06 -19.60 9.19
N TYR A 166 8.03 -20.92 9.32
CA TYR A 166 6.81 -21.66 9.62
C TYR A 166 6.72 -21.94 11.11
N MET A 167 5.50 -21.91 11.66
CA MET A 167 5.24 -22.19 13.06
C MET A 167 4.13 -23.23 13.20
N ASP A 168 4.34 -24.22 14.07
CA ASP A 168 3.32 -25.22 14.36
C ASP A 168 2.34 -24.78 15.47
N ALA A 169 1.34 -25.62 15.75
CA ALA A 169 0.34 -25.35 16.79
C ALA A 169 0.91 -25.31 18.22
N ASN A 170 2.10 -25.86 18.46
CA ASN A 170 2.78 -25.81 19.75
C ASN A 170 3.66 -24.57 19.91
N GLY A 171 3.88 -23.83 18.81
CA GLY A 171 4.74 -22.65 18.76
C GLY A 171 6.19 -22.98 18.45
N ASP A 172 6.49 -24.19 17.97
CA ASP A 172 7.83 -24.51 17.47
C ASP A 172 8.02 -23.86 16.09
N ILE A 173 9.21 -23.30 15.87
CA ILE A 173 9.57 -22.54 14.67
C ILE A 173 10.43 -23.42 13.75
N TYR A 174 10.12 -23.35 12.46
CA TYR A 174 10.73 -24.11 11.38
C TYR A 174 11.29 -23.12 10.36
N GLU A 175 12.62 -23.08 10.28
CA GLU A 175 13.34 -22.14 9.43
C GLU A 175 12.92 -22.32 7.97
N ASN A 176 12.66 -21.20 7.30
CA ASN A 176 12.15 -21.21 5.93
C ASN A 176 13.11 -21.91 4.95
N GLU A 177 14.44 -21.77 5.14
CA GLU A 177 15.43 -22.39 4.26
C GLU A 177 15.47 -23.92 4.33
N CYS A 178 14.88 -24.49 5.38
CA CYS A 178 14.73 -25.93 5.58
C CYS A 178 13.29 -26.42 5.39
N SER A 179 12.38 -25.53 4.98
CA SER A 179 10.95 -25.81 4.81
C SER A 179 10.59 -26.00 3.34
N TYR A 180 9.87 -27.08 3.06
CA TYR A 180 9.51 -27.49 1.71
C TYR A 180 8.06 -27.98 1.65
N LEU A 181 7.51 -28.00 0.44
CA LEU A 181 6.23 -28.64 0.12
C LEU A 181 6.49 -29.78 -0.85
N ASP A 182 6.00 -30.99 -0.59
CA ASP A 182 6.10 -32.08 -1.56
C ASP A 182 5.06 -31.95 -2.68
N GLU A 183 5.24 -32.70 -3.78
CA GLU A 183 4.32 -32.73 -4.91
C GLU A 183 2.89 -33.20 -4.57
N ASP A 184 2.72 -33.87 -3.41
CA ASP A 184 1.40 -34.29 -2.90
C ASP A 184 0.75 -33.18 -2.06
N GLY A 185 1.44 -32.06 -1.81
CA GLY A 185 0.96 -30.90 -1.06
C GLY A 185 1.23 -30.93 0.44
N TYR A 186 2.12 -31.79 0.93
CA TYR A 186 2.44 -31.89 2.34
C TYR A 186 3.70 -31.11 2.71
N PHE A 187 3.66 -30.45 3.87
CA PHE A 187 4.79 -29.78 4.48
C PHE A 187 5.89 -30.78 4.83
N TYR A 188 7.13 -30.41 4.54
CA TYR A 188 8.32 -31.20 4.81
C TYR A 188 9.44 -30.31 5.34
N TYR A 189 10.01 -30.68 6.49
CA TYR A 189 11.15 -29.98 7.08
C TYR A 189 12.42 -30.84 6.98
N ASP A 190 13.42 -30.39 6.21
CA ASP A 190 14.66 -31.13 6.00
C ASP A 190 15.68 -30.85 7.10
N THR A 191 15.63 -31.62 8.19
CA THR A 191 16.59 -31.50 9.29
C THR A 191 17.99 -32.02 8.95
N ASP A 192 18.11 -32.91 7.96
CA ASP A 192 19.32 -33.69 7.71
C ASP A 192 20.07 -33.24 6.44
N GLY A 193 19.53 -32.27 5.70
CA GLY A 193 20.08 -31.80 4.43
C GLY A 193 20.08 -32.91 3.37
N LYS A 194 19.02 -33.73 3.33
CA LYS A 194 18.87 -34.84 2.39
C LYS A 194 18.48 -34.36 1.00
N LEU A 195 17.81 -33.22 0.91
CA LEU A 195 17.33 -32.68 -0.34
C LEU A 195 18.48 -32.09 -1.16
N THR A 196 18.45 -32.40 -2.46
CA THR A 196 19.42 -31.87 -3.42
C THR A 196 18.72 -31.02 -4.45
N PHE A 197 19.38 -29.96 -4.91
CA PHE A 197 18.82 -29.06 -5.92
C PHE A 197 18.50 -29.84 -7.20
N TYR A 198 17.28 -29.65 -7.71
CA TYR A 198 16.78 -30.30 -8.92
C TYR A 198 16.60 -29.32 -10.07
N HIS A 199 15.81 -28.27 -9.85
CA HIS A 199 15.37 -27.36 -10.91
C HIS A 199 15.05 -25.97 -10.37
N GLU A 200 15.16 -24.97 -11.23
CA GLU A 200 14.74 -23.59 -10.94
C GLU A 200 13.90 -23.10 -12.12
N ASP A 201 12.71 -22.60 -11.81
CA ASP A 201 11.85 -21.89 -12.76
C ASP A 201 11.59 -20.47 -12.25
N GLY A 202 12.19 -19.48 -12.91
CA GLY A 202 12.13 -18.08 -12.47
C GLY A 202 12.74 -17.88 -11.08
N TYR A 203 11.90 -17.59 -10.08
CA TYR A 203 12.32 -17.43 -8.67
C TYR A 203 12.04 -18.68 -7.83
N TYR A 204 11.47 -19.73 -8.42
CA TYR A 204 11.02 -20.93 -7.72
C TYR A 204 12.08 -22.00 -7.78
N ARG A 205 12.45 -22.52 -6.60
CA ARG A 205 13.48 -23.54 -6.45
C ARG A 205 12.85 -24.86 -6.06
N TYR A 206 13.20 -25.89 -6.81
CA TYR A 206 12.74 -27.26 -6.60
C TYR A 206 13.92 -28.17 -6.26
N TYR A 207 13.66 -29.09 -5.34
CA TYR A 207 14.62 -30.02 -4.78
C TYR A 207 14.09 -31.46 -4.89
N THR A 208 14.97 -32.44 -4.71
CA THR A 208 14.61 -33.86 -4.76
C THR A 208 15.44 -34.68 -3.76
N ASP A 209 14.82 -35.72 -3.21
CA ASP A 209 15.47 -36.81 -2.49
C ASP A 209 15.85 -38.00 -3.40
N GLY A 210 15.57 -37.89 -4.70
CA GLY A 210 15.74 -38.93 -5.72
C GLY A 210 14.46 -39.71 -6.05
N GLU A 211 13.40 -39.60 -5.24
CA GLU A 211 12.11 -40.24 -5.47
C GLU A 211 10.99 -39.20 -5.73
N LYS A 212 10.99 -38.10 -4.99
CA LYS A 212 9.97 -37.04 -5.05
C LYS A 212 10.55 -35.67 -5.33
N LEU A 213 9.68 -34.76 -5.74
CA LEU A 213 9.98 -33.34 -5.88
C LEU A 213 9.45 -32.54 -4.70
N TYR A 214 10.20 -31.50 -4.37
CA TYR A 214 9.96 -30.61 -3.24
C TYR A 214 10.11 -29.17 -3.70
N PHE A 215 9.10 -28.35 -3.45
CA PHE A 215 9.14 -26.91 -3.66
C PHE A 215 9.69 -26.21 -2.40
N SER A 216 10.65 -25.30 -2.57
CA SER A 216 11.19 -24.50 -1.46
C SER A 216 10.17 -23.48 -0.97
N LEU A 217 9.84 -23.51 0.32
CA LEU A 217 8.83 -22.63 0.90
C LEU A 217 9.45 -21.28 1.33
N GLU A 218 9.22 -20.25 0.52
CA GLU A 218 9.63 -18.86 0.80
C GLU A 218 8.42 -17.91 0.94
N SER A 219 7.21 -18.45 0.87
CA SER A 219 5.96 -17.70 0.82
C SER A 219 4.75 -18.59 1.07
N TYR A 220 3.58 -17.96 1.15
CA TYR A 220 2.30 -18.63 1.32
C TYR A 220 1.93 -19.46 0.09
N VAL A 221 1.45 -20.68 0.32
CA VAL A 221 0.91 -21.57 -0.70
C VAL A 221 -0.58 -21.81 -0.45
N TYR A 222 -1.34 -22.00 -1.51
CA TYR A 222 -2.76 -22.33 -1.44
C TYR A 222 -3.19 -23.25 -2.58
N TRP A 223 -4.38 -23.83 -2.45
CA TRP A 223 -5.01 -24.65 -3.48
C TRP A 223 -6.21 -23.92 -4.09
N ASN A 224 -6.47 -24.16 -5.37
CA ASN A 224 -7.76 -23.79 -5.98
C ASN A 224 -8.83 -24.88 -5.74
N GLU A 225 -10.05 -24.67 -6.23
CA GLU A 225 -11.16 -25.63 -6.09
C GLU A 225 -10.89 -26.99 -6.76
N ASP A 226 -10.00 -27.02 -7.76
CA ASP A 226 -9.60 -28.24 -8.48
C ASP A 226 -8.45 -29.00 -7.79
N GLY A 227 -7.92 -28.48 -6.68
CA GLY A 227 -6.80 -29.06 -5.94
C GLY A 227 -5.43 -28.77 -6.55
N VAL A 228 -5.33 -27.79 -7.44
CA VAL A 228 -4.06 -27.33 -8.02
C VAL A 228 -3.38 -26.36 -7.07
N MET A 229 -2.07 -26.56 -6.86
CA MET A 229 -1.24 -25.79 -5.95
C MET A 229 -0.71 -24.51 -6.59
N TYR A 230 -0.75 -23.41 -5.85
CA TYR A 230 -0.22 -22.13 -6.27
C TYR A 230 0.62 -21.49 -5.17
N ASP A 231 1.79 -20.97 -5.55
CA ASP A 231 2.51 -20.00 -4.71
C ASP A 231 1.92 -18.59 -4.87
N LYS A 232 1.91 -17.81 -3.80
CA LYS A 232 1.56 -16.39 -3.87
C LYS A 232 2.76 -15.44 -3.82
N SER A 233 3.40 -15.27 -4.96
CA SER A 233 4.31 -14.17 -5.27
C SER A 233 3.64 -12.93 -5.93
N GLY A 234 2.33 -12.73 -5.74
CA GLY A 234 1.60 -11.57 -6.25
C GLY A 234 0.80 -11.86 -7.52
N LYS A 235 0.83 -10.96 -8.51
CA LYS A 235 -0.11 -10.92 -9.66
C LYS A 235 -0.02 -12.13 -10.63
N TYR A 236 0.89 -13.06 -10.38
CA TYR A 236 1.05 -14.29 -11.14
C TYR A 236 1.19 -15.40 -10.13
N SER A 237 0.06 -15.97 -9.70
CA SER A 237 0.07 -17.26 -9.02
C SER A 237 0.62 -18.27 -10.01
N GLN A 238 1.82 -18.79 -9.75
CA GLN A 238 2.38 -19.85 -10.56
C GLN A 238 1.87 -21.19 -10.05
N GLU A 239 1.38 -22.01 -10.96
CA GLU A 239 1.09 -23.40 -10.68
C GLU A 239 2.38 -24.12 -10.27
N LEU A 240 2.36 -24.73 -9.10
CA LEU A 240 3.53 -25.45 -8.59
C LEU A 240 3.59 -26.83 -9.24
N PHE A 241 4.82 -27.29 -9.51
CA PHE A 241 5.11 -28.59 -10.12
C PHE A 241 4.60 -28.78 -11.55
N ASP A 242 4.17 -27.70 -12.21
CA ASP A 242 3.86 -27.68 -13.64
C ASP A 242 5.12 -27.30 -14.44
N PHE A 243 5.80 -28.31 -14.98
CA PHE A 243 7.04 -28.16 -15.74
C PHE A 243 6.77 -28.40 -17.24
N ASP A 244 6.10 -27.46 -17.89
CA ASP A 244 5.87 -27.45 -19.35
C ASP A 244 7.14 -27.06 -20.17
#